data_AF-A0A2M8DRA1-F1
#
_entry.id   AF-A0A2M8DRA1-F1
#
_cell.length_a   1.000
_cell.length_b   1.000
_cell.length_c   1.000
_cell.angle_alpha   90.00
_cell.angle_beta   90.00
_cell.angle_gamma   90.00
#
_symmetry.space_group_name_H-M   'P 1'
#
loop_
_entity.id
_entity.type
_entity.pdbx_description
1 polymer ?
#
loop_
_entity_poly.entity_id
_entity_poly.type
_entity_poly.pdbx_seq_one_letter_code
_entity_poly.pdbx_strand_id
1 'polypeptide(L)'
;MKIIIGLLLLAGGVLIIWKTEPLFRFFGRVAFTEKYLGTEGGSRLFYKLLGLVIIFFGLLMVTEQSDGFLEGTIGKVFNRY
;
A
#
# COMPACT_ATOMS: atom_id res chain seq x y z
N MET A 1 -6.57 -20.14 3.86
CA MET A 1 -7.22 -19.07 3.07
C MET A 1 -6.46 -17.74 3.12
N LYS A 2 -5.78 -17.39 4.23
CA LYS A 2 -4.96 -16.16 4.35
C LYS A 2 -3.91 -16.00 3.23
N ILE A 3 -3.23 -17.07 2.86
CA ILE A 3 -2.22 -17.08 1.78
C ILE A 3 -2.82 -16.71 0.41
N ILE A 4 -4.02 -17.21 0.08
CA ILE A 4 -4.69 -16.91 -1.19
C ILE A 4 -5.06 -15.41 -1.24
N ILE A 5 -5.57 -14.87 -0.15
CA ILE A 5 -5.90 -13.44 -0.03
C ILE A 5 -4.63 -12.59 -0.13
N GLY A 6 -3.55 -12.99 0.55
CA GLY A 6 -2.25 -12.32 0.46
C GLY A 6 -1.69 -12.32 -0.96
N LEU A 7 -1.80 -13.43 -1.69
CA LEU A 7 -1.42 -13.52 -3.11
C LEU A 7 -2.24 -12.59 -4.00
N LEU A 8 -3.55 -12.49 -3.76
CA LEU A 8 -4.42 -11.55 -4.48
C LEU A 8 -4.04 -10.09 -4.19
N LEU A 9 -3.70 -9.77 -2.94
CA LEU A 9 -3.21 -8.44 -2.58
C LEU A 9 -1.85 -8.12 -3.23
N LEU A 10 -0.93 -9.09 -3.28
CA LEU A 10 0.33 -8.94 -4.00
C LEU A 10 0.10 -8.66 -5.48
N ALA A 11 -0.73 -9.47 -6.14
CA ALA A 11 -1.08 -9.26 -7.54
C ALA A 11 -1.74 -7.89 -7.75
N GLY A 12 -2.69 -7.51 -6.90
CA GLY A 12 -3.36 -6.21 -6.95
C GLY A 12 -2.41 -5.03 -6.76
N GLY A 13 -1.50 -5.11 -5.79
CA GLY A 13 -0.51 -4.08 -5.53
C GLY A 13 0.49 -3.93 -6.69
N VAL A 14 0.94 -5.04 -7.28
CA VAL A 14 1.77 -5.04 -8.50
C VAL A 14 1.01 -4.42 -9.67
N LEU A 15 -0.28 -4.75 -9.84
CA LEU A 15 -1.12 -4.15 -10.88
C LEU A 15 -1.24 -2.64 -10.73
N ILE A 16 -1.38 -2.11 -9.51
CA ILE A 16 -1.43 -0.67 -9.25
C ILE A 16 -0.11 0.02 -9.64
N ILE A 17 1.03 -0.59 -9.32
CA ILE A 17 2.35 -0.06 -9.71
C ILE A 17 2.53 -0.12 -11.22
N TRP A 18 2.14 -1.23 -11.87
CA TRP A 18 2.30 -1.40 -13.31
C TRP A 18 1.33 -0.52 -14.11
N LYS A 19 0.09 -0.35 -13.62
CA LYS A 19 -0.98 0.46 -14.23
C LYS A 19 -1.12 1.83 -13.59
N THR A 20 -0.02 2.39 -13.07
CA THR A 20 -0.02 3.74 -12.49
C THR A 20 -0.46 4.81 -13.49
N GLU A 21 -0.06 4.71 -14.77
CA GLU A 21 -0.41 5.72 -15.78
C GLU A 21 -1.92 5.74 -16.11
N PRO A 22 -2.59 4.59 -16.34
CA PRO A 22 -4.05 4.53 -16.39
C PRO A 22 -4.74 5.08 -15.12
N LEU A 23 -4.24 4.72 -13.93
CA LEU A 23 -4.78 5.24 -12.67
C LEU A 23 -4.65 6.76 -12.57
N PHE A 24 -3.49 7.29 -12.93
CA PHE A 24 -3.20 8.72 -12.93
C PHE A 24 -4.08 9.46 -13.94
N ARG A 25 -4.37 8.86 -15.11
CA ARG A 25 -5.29 9.47 -16.09
C ARG A 25 -6.75 9.47 -15.63
N PHE A 26 -7.15 8.48 -14.83
CA PHE A 26 -8.52 8.39 -14.32
C PHE A 26 -8.76 9.29 -13.11
N PHE A 27 -7.85 9.28 -12.13
CA PHE A 27 -7.97 10.05 -10.89
C PHE A 27 -7.32 11.45 -10.97
N GLY A 28 -6.36 11.63 -11.87
CA GLY A 28 -5.64 12.89 -12.04
C GLY A 28 -4.63 13.18 -10.93
N ARG A 29 -4.30 14.47 -10.82
CA ARG A 29 -3.41 15.01 -9.78
C ARG A 29 -4.18 15.23 -8.49
N VAL A 30 -3.63 14.76 -7.38
CA VAL A 30 -4.15 14.96 -6.03
C VAL A 30 -3.38 16.12 -5.37
N ALA A 31 -4.07 17.16 -4.93
CA ALA A 31 -3.45 18.38 -4.42
C ALA A 31 -2.55 18.14 -3.19
N PHE A 32 -2.92 17.19 -2.32
CA PHE A 32 -2.09 16.77 -1.18
C PHE A 32 -0.73 16.24 -1.63
N THR A 33 -0.72 15.38 -2.66
CA THR A 33 0.52 14.80 -3.16
C THR A 33 1.33 15.76 -4.00
N GLU A 34 0.70 16.69 -4.71
CA GLU A 34 1.48 17.76 -5.37
C GLU A 34 2.15 18.67 -4.32
N LYS A 35 1.52 18.90 -3.16
CA LYS A 35 2.11 19.69 -2.06
C LYS A 35 3.30 19.01 -1.39
N TYR A 36 3.24 17.70 -1.13
CA TYR A 36 4.29 16.99 -0.38
C TYR A 36 5.26 16.17 -1.24
N LEU A 37 4.86 15.82 -2.47
CA LEU A 37 5.62 14.96 -3.38
C LEU A 37 5.80 15.61 -4.76
N GLY A 38 5.37 16.85 -4.97
CA GLY A 38 5.38 17.51 -6.29
C GLY A 38 6.76 17.60 -6.95
N THR A 39 7.84 17.66 -6.16
CA THR A 39 9.23 17.68 -6.66
C THR A 39 9.69 16.34 -7.24
N GLU A 40 9.17 15.23 -6.72
CA GLU A 40 9.59 13.86 -7.05
C GLU A 40 8.59 13.13 -7.98
N GLY A 41 7.68 13.86 -8.63
CA GLY A 41 6.67 13.29 -9.54
C GLY A 41 5.25 13.21 -8.98
N GLY A 42 5.03 13.77 -7.79
CA GLY A 42 3.71 14.09 -7.23
C GLY A 42 2.78 12.90 -7.16
N SER A 43 1.61 13.05 -7.77
CA SER A 43 0.55 12.06 -7.73
C SER A 43 0.93 10.72 -8.38
N ARG A 44 1.82 10.72 -9.38
CA ARG A 44 2.29 9.47 -10.02
C ARG A 44 3.12 8.62 -9.06
N LEU A 45 3.97 9.27 -8.27
CA LEU A 45 4.75 8.60 -7.25
C LEU A 45 3.82 8.08 -6.15
N PHE A 46 2.83 8.88 -5.74
CA PHE A 46 1.87 8.47 -4.73
C PHE A 46 1.10 7.19 -5.08
N TYR A 47 0.60 7.07 -6.32
CA TYR A 47 -0.10 5.84 -6.74
C TYR A 47 0.82 4.60 -6.68
N LYS A 48 2.11 4.75 -6.96
CA LYS A 48 3.09 3.66 -6.79
C LYS A 48 3.34 3.33 -5.33
N LEU A 49 3.45 4.35 -4.46
CA LEU A 49 3.59 4.14 -3.01
C LEU A 49 2.37 3.42 -2.43
N LEU A 50 1.17 3.77 -2.88
CA LEU A 50 -0.05 3.07 -2.50
C LEU A 50 0.03 1.59 -2.88
N GLY A 51 0.44 1.30 -4.12
CA GLY A 51 0.68 -0.07 -4.57
C GLY A 51 1.74 -0.80 -3.74
N LEU A 52 2.82 -0.12 -3.35
CA LEU A 52 3.88 -0.68 -2.51
C LEU A 52 3.37 -1.04 -1.11
N VAL A 53 2.54 -0.19 -0.50
CA VAL A 53 1.91 -0.47 0.79
C VAL A 53 1.01 -1.71 0.70
N ILE A 54 0.23 -1.83 -0.38
CA ILE A 54 -0.62 -3.00 -0.61
C ILE A 54 0.22 -4.28 -0.77
N ILE A 55 1.34 -4.21 -1.51
CA ILE A 55 2.28 -5.33 -1.62
C ILE A 55 2.84 -5.70 -0.25
N PHE A 56 3.24 -4.71 0.56
CA PHE A 56 3.78 -4.95 1.89
C PHE A 56 2.79 -5.70 2.79
N PHE A 57 1.52 -5.29 2.83
CA PHE A 57 0.48 -6.02 3.56
C PHE A 57 0.17 -7.39 2.97
N GLY A 58 0.21 -7.52 1.63
CA GLY A 58 0.09 -8.80 0.94
C GLY A 58 1.20 -9.78 1.37
N LEU A 59 2.45 -9.31 1.47
CA LEU A 59 3.57 -10.11 1.97
C LEU A 59 3.34 -10.56 3.42
N LEU A 60 2.92 -9.65 4.30
CA LEU A 60 2.63 -9.98 5.71
C LEU A 60 1.55 -11.05 5.85
N MET A 61 0.54 -11.06 4.98
CA MET A 61 -0.51 -12.09 4.97
C MET A 61 -0.03 -13.43 4.40
N VAL A 62 0.87 -13.42 3.40
CA VAL A 62 1.44 -14.66 2.84
C VAL A 62 2.44 -15.30 3.80
N THR A 63 3.23 -14.51 4.53
CA THR A 63 4.21 -15.02 5.50
C THR A 63 3.58 -15.40 6.84
N GLU A 64 2.26 -15.28 6.98
CA GLU A 64 1.49 -15.48 8.23
C GLU A 64 1.98 -14.60 9.40
N GLN A 65 2.74 -13.53 9.12
CA GLN A 65 3.24 -12.58 10.12
C GLN A 65 2.29 -11.42 10.38
N SER A 66 1.14 -11.38 9.71
CA SER A 66 0.13 -10.33 9.88
C SER A 66 -0.30 -10.14 11.34
N ASP A 67 -0.52 -11.25 12.05
CA ASP A 67 -1.05 -11.22 13.41
C ASP A 67 0.00 -10.66 14.39
N GLY A 68 1.25 -11.13 14.28
CA GLY A 68 2.37 -10.62 15.07
C GLY A 68 2.75 -9.17 14.74
N PHE A 69 2.63 -8.74 13.48
CA PHE A 69 2.82 -7.34 13.10
C PHE A 69 1.76 -6.43 13.72
N LEU A 70 0.48 -6.82 13.65
CA LEU A 70 -0.63 -6.05 14.21
C LEU A 70 -0.53 -5.95 15.74
N GLU A 71 -0.21 -7.05 16.42
CA GLU A 71 -0.01 -7.06 17.87
C GLU A 71 1.20 -6.20 18.27
N GLY A 72 2.32 -6.34 17.54
CA GLY A 72 3.55 -5.61 17.81
C GLY A 72 3.48 -4.10 17.55
N THR A 73 2.62 -3.65 16.63
CA THR A 73 2.46 -2.25 16.26
C THR A 73 1.19 -1.65 16.88
N ILE A 74 0.03 -2.06 16.40
CA ILE A 74 -1.28 -1.55 16.82
C ILE A 74 -1.56 -1.98 18.27
N GLY A 75 -1.30 -3.24 18.61
CA GLY A 75 -1.50 -3.76 19.97
C GLY A 75 -0.72 -2.95 21.01
N LYS A 76 0.54 -2.61 20.75
CA LYS A 76 1.35 -1.77 21.67
C LYS A 76 0.91 -0.31 21.75
N VAL A 77 0.29 0.23 20.71
CA VAL A 77 -0.22 1.61 20.70
C VAL A 77 -1.52 1.71 21.50
N PHE A 78 -2.40 0.72 21.40
CA PHE A 78 -3.68 0.69 22.11
C PHE A 78 -3.58 0.14 23.54
N ASN A 79 -2.72 -0.84 23.80
CA ASN A 79 -2.50 -1.45 25.11
C ASN A 79 -1.51 -0.65 26.00
N ARG A 80 -1.33 0.65 25.70
CA ARG A 80 -0.50 1.57 26.50
C ARG A 80 -1.33 2.36 27.53
N TYR A 81 -2.58 1.94 27.76
CA TYR A 81 -3.48 2.40 28.81
C TYR A 81 -3.96 1.20 29.62
#